data_AF-A0A7J5WCN1-F1
#
_entry.id   AF-A0A7J5WCN1-F1
#
_cell.length_a   1.000
_cell.length_b   1.000
_cell.length_c   1.000
_cell.angle_alpha   90.00
_cell.angle_beta   90.00
_cell.angle_gamma   90.00
#
_symmetry.space_group_name_H-M   'P 1'
#
loop_
_entity.id
_entity.type
_entity.pdbx_description
1 polymer ?
#
loop_
_entity_poly.entity_id
_entity_poly.type
_entity_poly.pdbx_seq_one_letter_code
_entity_poly.pdbx_strand_id
1 'polypeptide(L)'
;MLNARQVEAKRITTDLLEAALTVTEPAGNVARSLQAVVSSKSRGLRELLMIVVVARLMDPTFRASRDYGACSPRGLYPGIREALASAGIPHGKDGALNVAKGNPPIDRQWAGAREDQTGADEVVRMVGALEGMNPDEVRELGAQLCRLLLLEASRVAEMQVEIKPSEDPDWLAIACRELIERAPDRGNTPQTIAGLLLEAKANALCAPIRIDGIGDSACVTTSTSNKLGDLCVLDPDDRPLIAYEVTVKPFGSERVTDCTAAIHDYSVANETPVTEMTVLCRPGDLHPDAKGGDGRSAYLGAVDDQDVRYRFVDLYEWIRLELLGLPPSARAGFHAALSLYVNNPNTAEAVKTEWARINP
;
A
#
# COMPACT_ATOMS: atom_id res chain seq x y z
N MET A 1 -7.67 5.02 17.91
CA MET A 1 -8.22 4.24 19.03
C MET A 1 -9.35 3.37 18.50
N LEU A 2 -9.36 2.06 18.77
CA LEU A 2 -10.38 1.14 18.27
C LEU A 2 -11.72 1.36 18.99
N ASN A 3 -12.84 1.17 18.29
CA ASN A 3 -14.17 1.11 18.92
C ASN A 3 -14.45 -0.28 19.51
N ALA A 4 -15.51 -0.42 20.30
CA ALA A 4 -15.84 -1.68 20.99
C ALA A 4 -15.96 -2.90 20.05
N ARG A 5 -16.55 -2.72 18.87
CA ARG A 5 -16.73 -3.79 17.87
C ARG A 5 -15.39 -4.19 17.24
N GLN A 6 -14.51 -3.22 17.01
CA GLN A 6 -13.16 -3.45 16.52
C GLN A 6 -12.27 -4.13 17.58
N VAL A 7 -12.42 -3.78 18.86
CA VAL A 7 -11.72 -4.46 19.96
C VAL A 7 -12.14 -5.93 20.03
N GLU A 8 -13.42 -6.23 19.90
CA GLU A 8 -13.90 -7.62 19.89
C GLU A 8 -13.42 -8.38 18.65
N ALA A 9 -13.43 -7.75 17.47
CA ALA A 9 -12.89 -8.34 16.25
C ALA A 9 -11.39 -8.65 16.38
N LYS A 10 -10.62 -7.75 17.01
CA LYS A 10 -9.20 -7.97 17.33
C LYS A 10 -9.05 -9.19 18.25
N ARG A 11 -9.81 -9.23 19.34
CA ARG A 11 -9.78 -10.34 20.32
C ARG A 11 -10.05 -11.69 19.67
N ILE A 12 -11.15 -11.80 18.90
CA ILE A 12 -11.50 -13.04 18.17
C ILE A 12 -10.37 -13.43 17.21
N THR A 13 -9.81 -12.49 16.47
CA THR A 13 -8.71 -12.78 15.53
C THR A 13 -7.46 -13.26 16.26
N THR A 14 -7.12 -12.65 17.40
CA THR A 14 -6.03 -13.11 18.27
C THR A 14 -6.26 -14.53 18.78
N ASP A 15 -7.48 -14.85 19.28
CA ASP A 15 -7.81 -16.20 19.72
C ASP A 15 -7.64 -17.24 18.59
N LEU A 16 -8.04 -16.89 17.36
CA LEU A 16 -7.87 -17.76 16.19
C LEU A 16 -6.39 -17.95 15.82
N LEU A 17 -5.57 -16.91 15.96
CA LEU A 17 -4.12 -16.99 15.74
C LEU A 17 -3.43 -17.86 16.80
N GLU A 18 -3.86 -17.81 18.04
CA GLU A 18 -3.37 -18.72 19.09
C GLU A 18 -3.78 -20.16 18.82
N ALA A 19 -5.06 -20.39 18.46
CA ALA A 19 -5.56 -21.71 18.10
C ALA A 19 -4.84 -22.30 16.87
N ALA A 20 -4.41 -21.45 15.92
CA ALA A 20 -3.70 -21.86 14.72
C ALA A 20 -2.38 -22.63 14.99
N LEU A 21 -1.80 -22.45 16.18
CA LEU A 21 -0.57 -23.14 16.59
C LEU A 21 -0.79 -24.63 16.87
N THR A 22 -2.01 -25.02 17.23
CA THR A 22 -2.36 -26.40 17.62
C THR A 22 -3.43 -27.03 16.74
N VAL A 23 -4.13 -26.24 15.93
CA VAL A 23 -5.15 -26.70 14.99
C VAL A 23 -4.58 -27.72 14.00
N THR A 24 -5.39 -28.71 13.66
CA THR A 24 -5.04 -29.66 12.60
C THR A 24 -5.03 -28.97 11.24
N GLU A 25 -4.14 -29.40 10.34
CA GLU A 25 -4.11 -28.84 8.99
C GLU A 25 -5.41 -29.11 8.25
N PRO A 26 -5.89 -28.14 7.45
CA PRO A 26 -7.09 -28.35 6.65
C PRO A 26 -6.85 -29.50 5.68
N ALA A 27 -7.87 -30.35 5.48
CA ALA A 27 -7.79 -31.51 4.60
C ALA A 27 -8.69 -31.38 3.36
N GLY A 28 -8.36 -32.13 2.31
CA GLY A 28 -9.19 -32.29 1.12
C GLY A 28 -9.57 -30.98 0.43
N ASN A 29 -10.88 -30.75 0.24
CA ASN A 29 -11.39 -29.58 -0.48
C ASN A 29 -11.21 -28.28 0.29
N VAL A 30 -11.25 -28.33 1.63
CA VAL A 30 -11.05 -27.14 2.48
C VAL A 30 -9.61 -26.65 2.33
N ALA A 31 -8.63 -27.56 2.37
CA ALA A 31 -7.22 -27.25 2.18
C ALA A 31 -6.96 -26.53 0.86
N ARG A 32 -7.50 -27.08 -0.24
CA ARG A 32 -7.34 -26.50 -1.57
C ARG A 32 -7.95 -25.10 -1.68
N SER A 33 -9.15 -24.94 -1.12
CA SER A 33 -9.87 -23.66 -1.17
C SER A 33 -9.14 -22.59 -0.34
N LEU A 34 -8.75 -22.91 0.90
CA LEU A 34 -8.00 -21.98 1.75
C LEU A 34 -6.64 -21.64 1.16
N GLN A 35 -5.90 -22.61 0.61
CA GLN A 35 -4.62 -22.36 -0.03
C GLN A 35 -4.76 -21.41 -1.21
N ALA A 36 -5.75 -21.62 -2.08
CA ALA A 36 -6.00 -20.74 -3.23
C ALA A 36 -6.31 -19.30 -2.80
N VAL A 37 -7.11 -19.13 -1.74
CA VAL A 37 -7.42 -17.81 -1.19
C VAL A 37 -6.19 -17.14 -0.58
N VAL A 38 -5.36 -17.88 0.18
CA VAL A 38 -4.16 -17.33 0.83
C VAL A 38 -3.06 -16.97 -0.17
N SER A 39 -2.88 -17.79 -1.22
CA SER A 39 -1.90 -17.57 -2.30
C SER A 39 -2.34 -16.57 -3.37
N SER A 40 -3.56 -16.06 -3.28
CA SER A 40 -4.07 -15.06 -4.21
C SER A 40 -3.17 -13.81 -4.22
N LYS A 41 -2.96 -13.24 -5.41
CA LYS A 41 -2.30 -11.93 -5.56
C LYS A 41 -3.11 -10.81 -4.91
N SER A 42 -4.41 -11.00 -4.74
CA SER A 42 -5.31 -10.07 -4.05
C SER A 42 -5.42 -10.44 -2.58
N ARG A 43 -4.54 -9.86 -1.75
CA ARG A 43 -4.58 -10.02 -0.27
C ARG A 43 -5.93 -9.64 0.34
N GLY A 44 -6.72 -8.79 -0.34
CA GLY A 44 -8.07 -8.46 0.11
C GLY A 44 -9.01 -9.66 0.20
N LEU A 45 -8.78 -10.74 -0.57
CA LEU A 45 -9.64 -11.93 -0.56
C LEU A 45 -9.53 -12.72 0.75
N ARG A 46 -8.29 -13.00 1.23
CA ARG A 46 -8.07 -13.68 2.51
C ARG A 46 -8.52 -12.84 3.70
N GLU A 47 -8.40 -11.52 3.60
CA GLU A 47 -8.89 -10.59 4.62
C GLU A 47 -10.42 -10.51 4.66
N LEU A 48 -11.08 -10.53 3.50
CA LEU A 48 -12.54 -10.62 3.41
C LEU A 48 -13.03 -11.92 4.04
N LEU A 49 -12.38 -13.05 3.73
CA LEU A 49 -12.72 -14.33 4.35
C LEU A 49 -12.55 -14.27 5.88
N MET A 50 -11.50 -13.61 6.37
CA MET A 50 -11.31 -13.38 7.81
C MET A 50 -12.43 -12.53 8.42
N ILE A 51 -12.91 -11.48 7.75
CA ILE A 51 -14.07 -10.70 8.19
C ILE A 51 -15.31 -11.60 8.30
N VAL A 52 -15.55 -12.48 7.32
CA VAL A 52 -16.70 -13.39 7.35
C VAL A 52 -16.59 -14.36 8.53
N VAL A 53 -15.42 -14.94 8.78
CA VAL A 53 -15.17 -15.82 9.94
C VAL A 53 -15.48 -15.08 11.24
N VAL A 54 -14.91 -13.89 11.44
CA VAL A 54 -15.13 -13.08 12.66
C VAL A 54 -16.60 -12.70 12.81
N ALA A 55 -17.25 -12.26 11.72
CA ALA A 55 -18.66 -11.90 11.75
C ALA A 55 -19.55 -13.10 12.10
N ARG A 56 -19.25 -14.31 11.61
CA ARG A 56 -19.96 -15.55 11.95
C ARG A 56 -19.77 -15.98 13.41
N LEU A 57 -18.59 -15.71 14.00
CA LEU A 57 -18.33 -15.96 15.42
C LEU A 57 -19.05 -14.95 16.33
N MET A 58 -19.24 -13.71 15.86
CA MET A 58 -20.03 -12.69 16.57
C MET A 58 -21.54 -12.88 16.41
N ASP A 59 -21.97 -13.33 15.23
CA ASP A 59 -23.37 -13.59 14.87
C ASP A 59 -23.50 -14.86 14.01
N PRO A 60 -23.87 -16.00 14.60
CA PRO A 60 -24.06 -17.27 13.87
C PRO A 60 -25.21 -17.23 12.84
N THR A 61 -26.02 -16.17 12.80
CA THR A 61 -27.08 -16.00 11.79
C THR A 61 -26.62 -15.23 10.57
N PHE A 62 -25.47 -14.53 10.63
CA PHE A 62 -24.92 -13.74 9.54
C PHE A 62 -24.72 -14.56 8.25
N ARG A 63 -25.06 -13.96 7.10
CA ARG A 63 -24.98 -14.56 5.76
C ARG A 63 -24.35 -13.58 4.77
N ALA A 64 -23.03 -13.68 4.57
CA ALA A 64 -22.27 -12.83 3.64
C ALA A 64 -22.67 -13.02 2.17
N SER A 65 -23.20 -14.20 1.81
CA SER A 65 -23.75 -14.49 0.48
C SER A 65 -25.00 -13.67 0.13
N ARG A 66 -25.64 -13.05 1.12
CA ARG A 66 -26.87 -12.25 0.96
C ARG A 66 -26.65 -10.77 1.22
N ASP A 67 -25.99 -10.44 2.31
CA ASP A 67 -25.74 -9.06 2.70
C ASP A 67 -24.42 -8.99 3.50
N TYR A 68 -23.33 -8.73 2.80
CA TYR A 68 -22.02 -8.53 3.42
C TYR A 68 -21.98 -7.26 4.28
N GLY A 69 -22.79 -6.24 3.95
CA GLY A 69 -22.85 -4.98 4.67
C GLY A 69 -23.39 -5.11 6.09
N ALA A 70 -24.24 -6.10 6.34
CA ALA A 70 -24.87 -6.33 7.64
C ALA A 70 -23.86 -6.53 8.79
N CYS A 71 -22.65 -7.04 8.53
CA CYS A 71 -21.64 -7.21 9.58
C CYS A 71 -20.88 -5.91 9.90
N SER A 72 -21.11 -4.83 9.15
CA SER A 72 -20.34 -3.58 9.15
C SER A 72 -18.84 -3.84 8.99
N PRO A 73 -18.35 -4.16 7.77
CA PRO A 73 -16.95 -4.49 7.53
C PRO A 73 -15.95 -3.45 8.07
N ARG A 74 -16.26 -2.15 7.94
CA ARG A 74 -15.45 -1.05 8.51
C ARG A 74 -15.43 -1.05 10.05
N GLY A 75 -16.48 -1.58 10.66
CA GLY A 75 -16.57 -1.80 12.11
C GLY A 75 -15.81 -3.03 12.62
N LEU A 76 -15.28 -3.88 11.73
CA LEU A 76 -14.53 -5.08 12.11
C LEU A 76 -13.06 -5.01 11.67
N TYR A 77 -12.83 -4.66 10.41
CA TYR A 77 -11.54 -4.81 9.74
C TYR A 77 -10.36 -4.12 10.45
N PRO A 78 -10.47 -2.89 11.01
CA PRO A 78 -9.35 -2.28 11.72
C PRO A 78 -8.83 -3.11 12.91
N GLY A 79 -9.72 -3.80 13.63
CA GLY A 79 -9.33 -4.70 14.72
C GLY A 79 -8.66 -5.98 14.23
N ILE A 80 -9.21 -6.58 13.18
CA ILE A 80 -8.60 -7.75 12.50
C ILE A 80 -7.20 -7.40 11.99
N ARG A 81 -7.09 -6.27 11.29
CA ARG A 81 -5.82 -5.75 10.75
C ARG A 81 -4.78 -5.55 11.85
N GLU A 82 -5.17 -5.02 13.01
CA GLU A 82 -4.25 -4.84 14.13
C GLU A 82 -3.75 -6.19 14.69
N ALA A 83 -4.61 -7.21 14.78
CA ALA A 83 -4.21 -8.56 15.17
C ALA A 83 -3.25 -9.20 14.15
N LEU A 84 -3.55 -9.09 12.84
CA LEU A 84 -2.66 -9.58 11.77
C LEU A 84 -1.31 -8.86 11.79
N ALA A 85 -1.30 -7.53 11.99
CA ALA A 85 -0.09 -6.75 12.10
C ALA A 85 0.77 -7.17 13.29
N SER A 86 0.17 -7.41 14.46
CA SER A 86 0.89 -7.91 15.64
C SER A 86 1.52 -9.29 15.44
N ALA A 87 0.95 -10.12 14.56
CA ALA A 87 1.49 -11.43 14.19
C ALA A 87 2.47 -11.38 13.00
N GLY A 88 2.79 -10.19 12.46
CA GLY A 88 3.66 -10.05 11.29
C GLY A 88 3.05 -10.54 9.98
N ILE A 89 1.73 -10.81 9.95
CA ILE A 89 1.04 -11.34 8.78
C ILE A 89 0.85 -10.22 7.74
N PRO A 90 1.23 -10.42 6.47
CA PRO A 90 0.99 -9.41 5.44
C PRO A 90 -0.50 -9.11 5.24
N HIS A 91 -0.85 -7.83 5.21
CA HIS A 91 -2.21 -7.31 5.13
C HIS A 91 -2.25 -5.98 4.36
N GLY A 92 -3.43 -5.60 3.87
CA GLY A 92 -3.70 -4.31 3.24
C GLY A 92 -4.09 -3.22 4.25
N LYS A 93 -4.05 -1.96 3.81
CA LYS A 93 -4.64 -0.84 4.55
C LYS A 93 -6.17 -0.95 4.61
N ASP A 94 -6.77 -1.30 3.48
CA ASP A 94 -8.22 -1.44 3.23
C ASP A 94 -8.52 -2.63 2.31
N GLY A 95 -7.68 -3.69 2.33
CA GLY A 95 -7.70 -4.74 1.30
C GLY A 95 -9.08 -5.40 1.16
N ALA A 96 -9.64 -5.89 2.27
CA ALA A 96 -10.99 -6.45 2.30
C ALA A 96 -12.09 -5.46 1.87
N LEU A 97 -11.96 -4.18 2.25
CA LEU A 97 -12.95 -3.15 1.93
C LEU A 97 -12.93 -2.78 0.44
N ASN A 98 -11.77 -2.87 -0.20
CA ASN A 98 -11.61 -2.60 -1.63
C ASN A 98 -12.18 -3.74 -2.48
N VAL A 99 -11.95 -5.01 -2.10
CA VAL A 99 -12.48 -6.15 -2.86
C VAL A 99 -14.00 -6.31 -2.72
N ALA A 100 -14.59 -5.81 -1.63
CA ALA A 100 -16.04 -5.76 -1.39
C ALA A 100 -16.57 -4.32 -1.33
N LYS A 101 -16.02 -3.42 -2.15
CA LYS A 101 -16.48 -2.02 -2.24
C LYS A 101 -17.97 -2.00 -2.62
N GLY A 102 -18.75 -1.20 -1.89
CA GLY A 102 -20.21 -1.12 -2.04
C GLY A 102 -20.99 -2.19 -1.28
N ASN A 103 -20.31 -3.02 -0.47
CA ASN A 103 -20.90 -4.09 0.33
C ASN A 103 -21.81 -5.06 -0.47
N PRO A 104 -21.34 -5.59 -1.61
CA PRO A 104 -22.15 -6.52 -2.41
C PRO A 104 -22.34 -7.85 -1.66
N PRO A 105 -23.39 -8.62 -2.00
CA PRO A 105 -23.45 -10.04 -1.64
C PRO A 105 -22.20 -10.77 -2.17
N ILE A 106 -21.61 -11.65 -1.36
CA ILE A 106 -20.43 -12.42 -1.75
C ILE A 106 -20.87 -13.70 -2.47
N ASP A 107 -21.16 -13.56 -3.76
CA ASP A 107 -21.69 -14.61 -4.61
C ASP A 107 -20.90 -14.75 -5.94
N ARG A 108 -21.41 -15.59 -6.85
CA ARG A 108 -20.78 -15.80 -8.17
C ARG A 108 -20.75 -14.54 -9.03
N GLN A 109 -21.72 -13.64 -8.89
CA GLN A 109 -21.71 -12.37 -9.63
C GLN A 109 -20.59 -11.47 -9.11
N TRP A 110 -20.41 -11.40 -7.79
CA TRP A 110 -19.28 -10.70 -7.19
C TRP A 110 -17.93 -11.28 -7.65
N ALA A 111 -17.79 -12.61 -7.63
CA ALA A 111 -16.56 -13.30 -8.02
C ALA A 111 -16.21 -13.08 -9.50
N GLY A 112 -17.19 -13.17 -10.40
CA GLY A 112 -17.00 -12.95 -11.84
C GLY A 112 -16.51 -11.53 -12.19
N ALA A 113 -16.71 -10.56 -11.31
CA ALA A 113 -16.26 -9.18 -11.47
C ALA A 113 -14.85 -8.91 -10.88
N ARG A 114 -14.15 -9.93 -10.35
CA ARG A 114 -12.80 -9.77 -9.77
C ARG A 114 -11.72 -10.07 -10.80
N GLU A 115 -10.56 -9.43 -10.63
CA GLU A 115 -9.35 -9.71 -11.43
C GLU A 115 -8.83 -11.13 -11.16
N ASP A 116 -8.77 -11.55 -9.89
CA ASP A 116 -8.47 -12.92 -9.49
C ASP A 116 -9.76 -13.72 -9.28
N GLN A 117 -10.36 -14.17 -10.39
CA GLN A 117 -11.60 -14.95 -10.38
C GLN A 117 -11.43 -16.29 -9.66
N THR A 118 -10.28 -16.96 -9.85
CA THR A 118 -10.01 -18.25 -9.20
C THR A 118 -10.02 -18.11 -7.68
N GLY A 119 -9.29 -17.13 -7.13
CA GLY A 119 -9.33 -16.86 -5.69
C GLY A 119 -10.72 -16.45 -5.21
N ALA A 120 -11.44 -15.65 -5.99
CA ALA A 120 -12.77 -15.17 -5.61
C ALA A 120 -13.83 -16.29 -5.61
N ASP A 121 -13.79 -17.22 -6.55
CA ASP A 121 -14.66 -18.39 -6.59
C ASP A 121 -14.45 -19.30 -5.37
N GLU A 122 -13.20 -19.44 -4.93
CA GLU A 122 -12.85 -20.17 -3.72
C GLU A 122 -13.35 -19.45 -2.46
N VAL A 123 -13.28 -18.11 -2.41
CA VAL A 123 -13.95 -17.33 -1.35
C VAL A 123 -15.45 -17.62 -1.32
N VAL A 124 -16.15 -17.56 -2.46
CA VAL A 124 -17.60 -17.84 -2.52
C VAL A 124 -17.93 -19.24 -2.02
N ARG A 125 -17.11 -20.24 -2.39
CA ARG A 125 -17.27 -21.62 -1.89
C ARG A 125 -17.11 -21.69 -0.37
N MET A 126 -16.10 -21.03 0.17
CA MET A 126 -15.84 -20.99 1.62
C MET A 126 -16.93 -20.24 2.38
N VAL A 127 -17.44 -19.13 1.84
CA VAL A 127 -18.59 -18.39 2.41
C VAL A 127 -19.82 -19.29 2.47
N GLY A 128 -20.15 -20.00 1.38
CA GLY A 128 -21.27 -20.94 1.36
C GLY A 128 -21.14 -22.06 2.41
N ALA A 129 -19.93 -22.57 2.63
CA ALA A 129 -19.67 -23.56 3.67
C ALA A 129 -19.83 -22.98 5.09
N LEU A 130 -19.23 -21.81 5.35
CA LEU A 130 -19.27 -21.10 6.64
C LEU A 130 -20.69 -20.82 7.13
N GLU A 131 -21.62 -20.54 6.21
CA GLU A 131 -23.02 -20.24 6.52
C GLU A 131 -23.80 -21.46 7.03
N GLY A 132 -23.34 -22.68 6.73
CA GLY A 132 -23.89 -23.93 7.24
C GLY A 132 -23.23 -24.44 8.53
N MET A 133 -22.07 -23.90 8.89
CA MET A 133 -21.27 -24.34 10.04
C MET A 133 -21.80 -23.80 11.37
N ASN A 134 -21.65 -24.61 12.42
CA ASN A 134 -21.83 -24.17 13.80
C ASN A 134 -20.61 -23.36 14.30
N PRO A 135 -20.69 -22.66 15.44
CA PRO A 135 -19.61 -21.79 15.91
C PRO A 135 -18.25 -22.48 16.12
N ASP A 136 -18.23 -23.76 16.51
CA ASP A 136 -16.97 -24.48 16.74
C ASP A 136 -16.32 -24.88 15.41
N GLU A 137 -17.12 -25.28 14.42
CA GLU A 137 -16.64 -25.51 13.05
C GLU A 137 -16.11 -24.22 12.40
N VAL A 138 -16.78 -23.09 12.62
CA VAL A 138 -16.30 -21.77 12.15
C VAL A 138 -14.97 -21.43 12.82
N ARG A 139 -14.81 -21.71 14.12
CA ARG A 139 -13.58 -21.44 14.86
C ARG A 139 -12.43 -22.31 14.37
N GLU A 140 -12.67 -23.61 14.15
CA GLU A 140 -11.68 -24.54 13.59
C GLU A 140 -11.23 -24.06 12.19
N LEU A 141 -12.16 -23.73 11.31
CA LEU A 141 -11.83 -23.21 9.97
C LEU A 141 -11.08 -21.87 10.04
N GLY A 142 -11.49 -20.98 10.95
CA GLY A 142 -10.81 -19.72 11.20
C GLY A 142 -9.36 -19.92 11.65
N ALA A 143 -9.13 -20.87 12.55
CA ALA A 143 -7.79 -21.24 13.01
C ALA A 143 -6.96 -21.88 11.89
N GLN A 144 -7.55 -22.71 11.03
CA GLN A 144 -6.89 -23.27 9.85
C GLN A 144 -6.49 -22.17 8.84
N LEU A 145 -7.35 -21.18 8.60
CA LEU A 145 -7.00 -20.00 7.80
C LEU A 145 -5.83 -19.24 8.44
N CYS A 146 -5.91 -18.94 9.74
CA CYS A 146 -4.83 -18.30 10.50
C CYS A 146 -3.51 -19.08 10.42
N ARG A 147 -3.54 -20.41 10.45
CA ARG A 147 -2.34 -21.27 10.32
C ARG A 147 -1.66 -21.04 8.98
N LEU A 148 -2.41 -21.03 7.88
CA LEU A 148 -1.86 -20.75 6.55
C LEU A 148 -1.33 -19.31 6.43
N LEU A 149 -1.99 -18.34 7.07
CA LEU A 149 -1.51 -16.96 7.12
C LEU A 149 -0.20 -16.82 7.91
N LEU A 150 -0.03 -17.58 8.99
CA LEU A 150 1.23 -17.62 9.77
C LEU A 150 2.36 -18.26 8.96
N LEU A 151 2.09 -19.34 8.22
CA LEU A 151 3.08 -19.94 7.31
C LEU A 151 3.52 -18.93 6.23
N GLU A 152 2.58 -18.17 5.68
CA GLU A 152 2.88 -17.10 4.75
C GLU A 152 3.71 -15.97 5.40
N ALA A 153 3.41 -15.60 6.65
CA ALA A 153 4.20 -14.64 7.40
C ALA A 153 5.64 -15.11 7.61
N SER A 154 5.84 -16.39 7.96
CA SER A 154 7.17 -16.99 8.08
C SER A 154 7.93 -16.95 6.76
N ARG A 155 7.30 -17.35 5.65
CA ARG A 155 7.91 -17.31 4.31
C ARG A 155 8.33 -15.89 3.92
N VAL A 156 7.50 -14.88 4.19
CA VAL A 156 7.83 -13.48 3.90
C VAL A 156 8.93 -12.96 4.82
N ALA A 157 8.98 -13.40 6.08
CA ALA A 157 10.05 -13.06 7.02
C ALA A 157 11.41 -13.65 6.58
N GLU A 158 11.43 -14.84 5.98
CA GLU A 158 12.65 -15.45 5.42
C GLU A 158 13.24 -14.65 4.24
N MET A 159 12.45 -13.77 3.61
CA MET A 159 12.92 -12.88 2.54
C MET A 159 13.56 -11.58 3.07
N GLN A 160 13.59 -11.36 4.39
CA GLN A 160 14.21 -10.18 4.96
C GLN A 160 15.73 -10.24 4.78
N VAL A 161 16.31 -9.10 4.39
CA VAL A 161 17.76 -8.97 4.24
C VAL A 161 18.25 -7.94 5.24
N GLU A 162 19.20 -8.34 6.08
CA GLU A 162 19.89 -7.42 6.98
C GLU A 162 21.15 -6.89 6.28
N ILE A 163 21.12 -5.60 5.96
CA ILE A 163 22.20 -4.94 5.22
C ILE A 163 22.74 -3.81 6.07
N LYS A 164 24.06 -3.77 6.21
CA LYS A 164 24.71 -2.64 6.86
C LYS A 164 24.46 -1.37 6.05
N PRO A 165 23.99 -0.27 6.67
CA PRO A 165 23.75 0.95 5.93
C PRO A 165 25.02 1.50 5.25
N SER A 166 25.00 1.56 3.92
CA SER A 166 25.90 2.38 3.09
C SER A 166 25.65 3.89 3.26
N GLU A 167 26.74 4.65 3.18
CA GLU A 167 26.76 6.12 3.15
C GLU A 167 27.21 6.64 1.77
N ASP A 168 27.46 5.76 0.80
CA ASP A 168 27.93 6.11 -0.54
C ASP A 168 26.76 6.58 -1.42
N PRO A 169 26.72 7.87 -1.81
CA PRO A 169 25.61 8.41 -2.59
C PRO A 169 25.52 7.82 -4.00
N ASP A 170 26.63 7.39 -4.60
CA ASP A 170 26.62 6.80 -5.94
C ASP A 170 25.99 5.41 -5.91
N TRP A 171 26.41 4.59 -4.94
CA TRP A 171 25.80 3.29 -4.72
C TRP A 171 24.31 3.41 -4.38
N LEU A 172 23.92 4.34 -3.48
CA LEU A 172 22.52 4.55 -3.11
C LEU A 172 21.66 4.99 -4.30
N ALA A 173 22.17 5.87 -5.17
CA ALA A 173 21.47 6.29 -6.37
C ALA A 173 21.25 5.11 -7.34
N ILE A 174 22.26 4.25 -7.52
CA ILE A 174 22.15 3.04 -8.34
C ILE A 174 21.12 2.07 -7.73
N ALA A 175 21.18 1.82 -6.43
CA ALA A 175 20.25 0.93 -5.74
C ALA A 175 18.79 1.43 -5.87
N CYS A 176 18.55 2.73 -5.68
CA CYS A 176 17.23 3.33 -5.89
C CYS A 176 16.74 3.16 -7.33
N ARG A 177 17.62 3.39 -8.31
CA ARG A 177 17.27 3.21 -9.73
C ARG A 177 16.86 1.78 -10.04
N GLU A 178 17.65 0.79 -9.61
CA GLU A 178 17.37 -0.63 -9.87
C GLU A 178 16.03 -1.06 -9.24
N LEU A 179 15.73 -0.61 -8.01
CA LEU A 179 14.42 -0.84 -7.38
C LEU A 179 13.28 -0.22 -8.19
N ILE A 180 13.42 1.03 -8.64
CA ILE A 180 12.39 1.74 -9.40
C ILE A 180 12.15 1.07 -10.77
N GLU A 181 13.22 0.65 -11.45
CA GLU A 181 13.12 0.06 -12.79
C GLU A 181 12.59 -1.38 -12.76
N ARG A 182 12.98 -2.18 -11.76
CA ARG A 182 12.68 -3.62 -11.72
C ARG A 182 11.54 -4.00 -10.79
N ALA A 183 11.28 -3.19 -9.77
CA ALA A 183 10.24 -3.43 -8.78
C ALA A 183 9.47 -2.14 -8.42
N PRO A 184 8.81 -1.46 -9.38
CA PRO A 184 8.13 -0.19 -9.12
C PRO A 184 6.90 -0.30 -8.20
N ASP A 185 6.39 -1.51 -7.97
CA ASP A 185 5.18 -1.80 -7.16
C ASP A 185 4.01 -0.83 -7.43
N ARG A 186 3.56 -0.79 -8.69
CA ARG A 186 2.50 0.13 -9.17
C ARG A 186 2.77 1.63 -8.97
N GLY A 187 4.00 2.02 -8.63
CA GLY A 187 4.40 3.40 -8.33
C GLY A 187 4.74 3.64 -6.86
N ASN A 188 4.43 2.70 -5.96
CA ASN A 188 4.70 2.85 -4.53
C ASN A 188 6.21 2.96 -4.25
N THR A 189 7.03 2.15 -4.91
CA THR A 189 8.48 2.14 -4.67
C THR A 189 9.15 3.48 -5.00
N PRO A 190 8.97 4.09 -6.19
CA PRO A 190 9.52 5.41 -6.44
C PRO A 190 8.96 6.50 -5.51
N GLN A 191 7.67 6.48 -5.18
CA GLN A 191 7.07 7.43 -4.21
C GLN A 191 7.69 7.30 -2.82
N THR A 192 7.81 6.07 -2.29
CA THR A 192 8.42 5.85 -0.98
C THR A 192 9.88 6.27 -0.98
N ILE A 193 10.65 5.98 -2.03
CA ILE A 193 12.05 6.45 -2.15
C ILE A 193 12.13 7.98 -2.09
N ALA A 194 11.30 8.68 -2.87
CA ALA A 194 11.27 10.14 -2.86
C ALA A 194 10.84 10.71 -1.50
N GLY A 195 9.82 10.12 -0.89
CA GLY A 195 9.34 10.49 0.45
C GLY A 195 10.40 10.33 1.53
N LEU A 196 11.10 9.19 1.54
CA LEU A 196 12.17 8.91 2.50
C LEU A 196 13.38 9.84 2.31
N LEU A 197 13.71 10.25 1.08
CA LEU A 197 14.77 11.24 0.83
C LEU A 197 14.38 12.62 1.36
N LEU A 198 13.14 13.06 1.13
CA LEU A 198 12.62 14.31 1.67
C LEU A 198 12.64 14.31 3.20
N GLU A 199 12.22 13.21 3.82
CA GLU A 199 12.22 13.05 5.28
C GLU A 199 13.65 13.04 5.84
N ALA A 200 14.58 12.32 5.20
CA ALA A 200 15.98 12.31 5.58
C ALA A 200 16.61 13.72 5.51
N LYS A 201 16.26 14.50 4.49
CA LYS A 201 16.72 15.89 4.33
C LYS A 201 16.13 16.83 5.36
N ALA A 202 14.83 16.74 5.60
CA ALA A 202 14.15 17.53 6.63
C ALA A 202 14.79 17.29 8.00
N ASN A 203 15.01 16.03 8.36
CA ASN A 203 15.67 15.63 9.60
C ASN A 203 17.12 16.12 9.67
N ALA A 204 17.90 15.99 8.60
CA ALA A 204 19.30 16.43 8.56
C ALA A 204 19.45 17.95 8.75
N LEU A 205 18.48 18.73 8.26
CA LEU A 205 18.48 20.19 8.35
C LEU A 205 17.76 20.71 9.59
N CYS A 206 17.21 19.83 10.44
CA CYS A 206 16.29 20.19 11.52
C CYS A 206 15.15 21.11 11.05
N ALA A 207 14.68 20.90 9.82
CA ALA A 207 13.63 21.70 9.22
C ALA A 207 12.28 21.37 9.90
N PRO A 208 11.52 22.37 10.36
CA PRO A 208 10.22 22.15 10.98
C PRO A 208 9.15 21.92 9.91
N ILE A 209 9.32 20.87 9.10
CA ILE A 209 8.40 20.49 8.02
C ILE A 209 7.97 19.03 8.20
N ARG A 210 6.79 18.70 7.70
CA ARG A 210 6.26 17.33 7.69
C ARG A 210 6.16 16.85 6.24
N ILE A 211 6.52 15.59 6.00
CA ILE A 211 6.31 14.95 4.71
C ILE A 211 5.05 14.09 4.81
N ASP A 212 4.03 14.42 4.04
CA ASP A 212 2.79 13.64 3.95
C ASP A 212 2.84 12.71 2.72
N GLY A 213 2.20 11.54 2.82
CA GLY A 213 2.02 10.61 1.70
C GLY A 213 3.03 9.45 1.56
N ILE A 214 4.12 9.39 2.34
CA ILE A 214 5.19 8.34 2.19
C ILE A 214 4.63 6.90 2.27
N GLY A 215 3.73 6.65 3.22
CA GLY A 215 3.16 5.33 3.50
C GLY A 215 1.84 5.04 2.79
N ASP A 216 1.41 5.93 1.90
CA ASP A 216 0.19 5.76 1.14
C ASP A 216 0.44 5.09 -0.21
N SER A 217 -0.62 4.54 -0.81
CA SER A 217 -0.54 4.05 -2.19
C SER A 217 -0.38 5.23 -3.16
N ALA A 218 0.40 4.99 -4.21
CA ALA A 218 0.53 5.91 -5.35
C ALA A 218 -0.85 6.31 -5.88
N CYS A 219 -1.02 7.59 -6.12
CA CYS A 219 -2.26 8.18 -6.57
C CYS A 219 -2.62 7.58 -7.93
N VAL A 220 -3.73 6.86 -7.95
CA VAL A 220 -4.38 6.43 -9.18
C VAL A 220 -5.56 7.37 -9.32
N THR A 221 -5.39 8.38 -10.17
CA THR A 221 -6.29 9.53 -10.33
C THR A 221 -7.77 9.13 -10.20
N THR A 222 -8.36 9.45 -9.04
CA THR A 222 -9.80 9.56 -8.83
C THR A 222 -10.02 10.56 -7.70
N SER A 223 -10.99 11.46 -7.87
CA SER A 223 -11.43 12.56 -6.98
C SER A 223 -11.86 12.16 -5.55
N THR A 224 -11.52 10.95 -5.10
CA THR A 224 -11.89 10.42 -3.76
C THR A 224 -10.73 10.41 -2.77
N SER A 225 -9.53 10.72 -3.24
CA SER A 225 -8.33 10.90 -2.44
C SER A 225 -8.22 12.40 -2.18
N ASN A 226 -8.58 12.89 -0.98
CA ASN A 226 -8.43 14.30 -0.57
C ASN A 226 -6.95 14.73 -0.46
N LYS A 227 -6.11 14.35 -1.42
CA LYS A 227 -4.67 14.54 -1.43
C LYS A 227 -4.30 15.46 -2.57
N LEU A 228 -3.33 16.32 -2.27
CA LEU A 228 -2.80 17.28 -3.24
C LEU A 228 -1.91 16.62 -4.30
N GLY A 229 -1.22 15.54 -3.95
CA GLY A 229 -0.35 14.74 -4.82
C GLY A 229 0.07 13.44 -4.11
N ASP A 230 1.05 12.74 -4.68
CA ASP A 230 1.65 11.55 -4.07
C ASP A 230 2.39 11.88 -2.76
N LEU A 231 3.09 13.02 -2.73
CA LEU A 231 3.77 13.54 -1.55
C LEU A 231 3.50 15.03 -1.39
N CYS A 232 3.46 15.49 -0.15
CA CYS A 232 3.36 16.92 0.15
C CYS A 232 4.31 17.29 1.28
N VAL A 233 5.09 18.35 1.08
CA VAL A 233 5.86 19.01 2.14
C VAL A 233 4.96 20.03 2.79
N LEU A 234 4.71 19.89 4.08
CA LEU A 234 3.84 20.74 4.87
C LEU A 234 4.64 21.57 5.87
N ASP A 235 4.19 22.80 6.12
CA ASP A 235 4.68 23.63 7.21
C ASP A 235 4.11 23.16 8.58
N PRO A 236 4.51 23.77 9.71
CA PRO A 236 3.98 23.43 11.03
C PRO A 236 2.47 23.64 11.21
N ASP A 237 1.84 24.42 10.33
CA ASP A 237 0.39 24.70 10.33
C ASP A 237 -0.35 23.76 9.35
N ASP A 238 0.29 22.68 8.89
CA ASP A 238 -0.21 21.72 7.90
C ASP A 238 -0.55 22.35 6.53
N ARG A 239 0.06 23.49 6.19
CA ARG A 239 -0.11 24.11 4.86
C ARG A 239 0.89 23.55 3.84
N PRO A 240 0.45 23.27 2.60
CA PRO A 240 1.33 22.82 1.53
C PRO A 240 2.38 23.87 1.15
N LEU A 241 3.64 23.45 1.22
CA LEU A 241 4.80 24.19 0.70
C LEU A 241 5.21 23.71 -0.69
N ILE A 242 5.28 22.38 -0.87
CA ILE A 242 5.65 21.76 -2.15
C ILE A 242 4.84 20.48 -2.31
N ALA A 243 4.12 20.36 -3.43
CA ALA A 243 3.43 19.14 -3.82
C ALA A 243 4.25 18.38 -4.87
N TYR A 244 4.27 17.05 -4.74
CA TYR A 244 4.92 16.15 -5.69
C TYR A 244 3.96 15.11 -6.23
N GLU A 245 4.09 14.85 -7.52
CA GLU A 245 3.61 13.65 -8.20
C GLU A 245 4.84 12.82 -8.61
N VAL A 246 4.85 11.53 -8.29
CA VAL A 246 6.01 10.66 -8.55
C VAL A 246 5.59 9.53 -9.47
N THR A 247 6.16 9.47 -10.68
CA THR A 247 5.64 8.57 -11.71
C THR A 247 6.69 7.89 -12.56
N VAL A 248 6.39 6.64 -12.90
CA VAL A 248 7.12 5.79 -13.86
C VAL A 248 6.18 5.34 -15.00
N LYS A 249 5.17 6.16 -15.27
CA LYS A 249 4.22 6.00 -16.37
C LYS A 249 4.11 7.32 -17.11
N PRO A 250 3.82 7.31 -18.42
CA PRO A 250 3.63 8.53 -19.19
C PRO A 250 2.68 9.51 -18.50
N PHE A 251 3.10 10.76 -18.39
CA PHE A 251 2.33 11.85 -17.81
C PHE A 251 1.69 12.68 -18.93
N GLY A 252 0.56 12.20 -19.45
CA GLY A 252 -0.18 12.84 -20.55
C GLY A 252 -1.19 13.90 -20.09
N SER A 253 -1.87 14.51 -21.06
CA SER A 253 -2.80 15.61 -20.82
C SER A 253 -3.98 15.22 -19.93
N GLU A 254 -4.50 14.00 -20.05
CA GLU A 254 -5.56 13.49 -19.16
C GLU A 254 -5.12 13.48 -17.69
N ARG A 255 -3.89 13.04 -17.41
CA ARG A 255 -3.33 13.04 -16.05
C ARG A 255 -3.11 14.46 -15.52
N VAL A 256 -2.66 15.39 -16.37
CA VAL A 256 -2.56 16.81 -16.01
C VAL A 256 -3.94 17.33 -15.58
N THR A 257 -4.97 17.16 -16.43
CA THR A 257 -6.33 17.61 -16.13
C THR A 257 -6.91 16.97 -14.87
N ASP A 258 -6.72 15.67 -14.67
CA ASP A 258 -7.15 14.96 -13.46
C ASP A 258 -6.46 15.51 -12.20
N CYS A 259 -5.15 15.77 -12.28
CA CYS A 259 -4.40 16.37 -11.19
C CYS A 259 -4.85 17.81 -10.91
N THR A 260 -5.12 18.63 -11.93
CA THR A 260 -5.61 20.01 -11.77
C THR A 260 -6.93 20.01 -11.01
N ALA A 261 -7.87 19.14 -11.40
CA ALA A 261 -9.14 18.99 -10.70
C ALA A 261 -8.96 18.59 -9.23
N ALA A 262 -8.07 17.63 -8.94
CA ALA A 262 -7.76 17.20 -7.57
C ALA A 262 -7.12 18.33 -6.74
N ILE A 263 -6.23 19.13 -7.34
CA ILE A 263 -5.61 20.29 -6.70
C ILE A 263 -6.67 21.34 -6.36
N HIS A 264 -7.60 21.64 -7.27
CA HIS A 264 -8.69 22.58 -7.03
C HIS A 264 -9.60 22.10 -5.90
N ASP A 265 -10.01 20.83 -5.92
CA ASP A 265 -10.83 20.22 -4.86
C ASP A 265 -10.13 20.33 -3.49
N TYR A 266 -8.81 20.03 -3.44
CA TYR A 266 -8.00 20.18 -2.24
C TYR A 266 -7.91 21.64 -1.77
N SER A 267 -7.64 22.58 -2.69
CA SER A 267 -7.51 24.00 -2.37
C SER A 267 -8.80 24.59 -1.82
N VAL A 268 -9.95 24.18 -2.35
CA VAL A 268 -11.27 24.58 -1.82
C VAL A 268 -11.49 23.99 -0.43
N ALA A 269 -11.20 22.70 -0.24
CA ALA A 269 -11.43 22.02 1.04
C ALA A 269 -10.54 22.53 2.19
N ASN A 270 -9.34 23.04 1.87
CA ASN A 270 -8.34 23.46 2.85
C ASN A 270 -8.04 24.98 2.84
N GLU A 271 -8.83 25.76 2.10
CA GLU A 271 -8.68 27.22 1.96
C GLU A 271 -7.24 27.67 1.64
N THR A 272 -6.49 26.84 0.91
CA THR A 272 -5.08 27.08 0.59
C THR A 272 -4.85 26.94 -0.92
N PRO A 273 -4.56 28.03 -1.65
CA PRO A 273 -4.34 27.96 -3.09
C PRO A 273 -3.01 27.25 -3.38
N VAL A 274 -3.06 26.25 -4.26
CA VAL A 274 -1.88 25.56 -4.77
C VAL A 274 -1.84 25.75 -6.28
N THR A 275 -0.80 26.41 -6.76
CA THR A 275 -0.65 26.81 -8.17
C THR A 275 0.55 26.16 -8.85
N GLU A 276 1.26 25.26 -8.15
CA GLU A 276 2.43 24.58 -8.69
C GLU A 276 2.51 23.13 -8.19
N MET A 277 2.88 22.22 -9.09
CA MET A 277 3.11 20.80 -8.83
C MET A 277 4.46 20.39 -9.40
N THR A 278 5.29 19.72 -8.60
CA THR A 278 6.54 19.11 -9.08
C THR A 278 6.27 17.66 -9.49
N VAL A 279 6.53 17.32 -10.75
CA VAL A 279 6.38 15.96 -11.28
C VAL A 279 7.75 15.31 -11.41
N LEU A 280 8.04 14.34 -10.53
CA LEU A 280 9.24 13.51 -10.63
C LEU A 280 8.95 12.35 -11.59
N CYS A 281 9.59 12.36 -12.75
CA CYS A 281 9.33 11.36 -13.79
C CYS A 281 10.61 10.94 -14.51
N ARG A 282 10.56 9.81 -15.23
CA ARG A 282 11.65 9.44 -16.16
C ARG A 282 11.55 10.32 -17.40
N PRO A 283 12.65 10.63 -18.10
CA PRO A 283 12.60 11.37 -19.37
C PRO A 283 11.63 10.79 -20.40
N GLY A 284 11.48 9.46 -20.44
CA GLY A 284 10.54 8.78 -21.33
C GLY A 284 9.06 8.89 -20.93
N ASP A 285 8.75 9.38 -19.72
CA ASP A 285 7.40 9.58 -19.21
C ASP A 285 6.96 11.05 -19.21
N LEU A 286 7.82 11.95 -19.71
CA LEU A 286 7.57 13.39 -19.77
C LEU A 286 6.33 13.73 -20.59
N HIS A 287 5.59 14.75 -20.18
CA HIS A 287 4.47 15.27 -20.97
C HIS A 287 4.94 15.74 -22.36
N PRO A 288 4.27 15.34 -23.46
CA PRO A 288 4.73 15.65 -24.82
C PRO A 288 4.84 17.15 -25.11
N ASP A 289 3.98 17.96 -24.49
CA ASP A 289 3.98 19.43 -24.66
C ASP A 289 4.85 20.18 -23.63
N ALA A 290 5.64 19.49 -22.80
CA ALA A 290 6.51 20.15 -21.83
C ALA A 290 7.58 21.01 -22.53
N LYS A 291 7.72 22.26 -22.07
CA LYS A 291 8.67 23.24 -22.65
C LYS A 291 9.67 23.74 -21.62
N GLY A 292 10.83 24.19 -22.11
CA GLY A 292 11.84 24.87 -21.30
C GLY A 292 12.95 23.97 -20.73
N GLY A 293 12.85 22.64 -20.89
CA GLY A 293 13.97 21.73 -20.64
C GLY A 293 15.04 21.84 -21.72
N ASP A 294 16.30 21.70 -21.33
CA ASP A 294 17.47 21.74 -22.23
C ASP A 294 18.00 20.34 -22.60
N GLY A 295 17.41 19.29 -22.03
CA GLY A 295 17.83 17.89 -22.19
C GLY A 295 19.19 17.57 -21.56
N ARG A 296 19.76 18.49 -20.76
CA ARG A 296 21.08 18.36 -20.13
C ARG A 296 21.06 18.56 -18.61
N SER A 297 19.98 19.12 -18.08
CA SER A 297 19.76 19.33 -16.66
C SER A 297 18.70 18.36 -16.11
N ALA A 298 18.59 18.29 -14.79
CA ALA A 298 17.52 17.55 -14.13
C ALA A 298 16.13 18.15 -14.44
N TYR A 299 16.05 19.40 -14.89
CA TYR A 299 14.79 20.04 -15.26
C TYR A 299 14.38 19.64 -16.68
N LEU A 300 13.26 18.92 -16.78
CA LEU A 300 12.77 18.37 -18.04
C LEU A 300 11.82 19.32 -18.79
N GLY A 301 11.22 20.28 -18.08
CA GLY A 301 10.34 21.30 -18.66
C GLY A 301 9.12 21.58 -17.79
N ALA A 302 8.17 22.33 -18.34
CA ALA A 302 6.90 22.61 -17.69
C ALA A 302 5.74 22.64 -18.67
N VAL A 303 4.55 22.37 -18.13
CA VAL A 303 3.24 22.57 -18.77
C VAL A 303 2.37 23.36 -17.81
N ASP A 304 1.59 24.29 -18.34
CA ASP A 304 0.58 25.00 -17.57
C ASP A 304 -0.79 24.40 -17.94
N ASP A 305 -1.62 24.12 -16.94
CA ASP A 305 -3.02 23.77 -17.11
C ASP A 305 -3.87 24.64 -16.18
N GLN A 306 -4.72 25.48 -16.77
CA GLN A 306 -5.46 26.52 -16.06
C GLN A 306 -4.51 27.43 -15.25
N ASP A 307 -4.68 27.47 -13.92
CA ASP A 307 -3.89 28.24 -12.96
C ASP A 307 -2.80 27.40 -12.26
N VAL A 308 -2.61 26.14 -12.65
CA VAL A 308 -1.62 25.23 -12.08
C VAL A 308 -0.46 25.00 -13.06
N ARG A 309 0.76 25.21 -12.55
CA ARG A 309 2.00 24.93 -13.28
C ARG A 309 2.61 23.59 -12.88
N TYR A 310 2.82 22.71 -13.85
CA TYR A 310 3.49 21.43 -13.66
C TYR A 310 4.97 21.56 -14.05
N ARG A 311 5.88 21.34 -13.10
CA ARG A 311 7.33 21.32 -13.34
C ARG A 311 7.83 19.89 -13.36
N PHE A 312 8.38 19.46 -14.48
CA PHE A 312 8.90 18.12 -14.65
C PHE A 312 10.39 18.07 -14.30
N VAL A 313 10.76 17.09 -13.47
CA VAL A 313 12.14 16.86 -13.02
C VAL A 313 12.48 15.38 -13.24
N ASP A 314 13.68 15.12 -13.75
CA ASP A 314 14.23 13.77 -13.91
C ASP A 314 14.35 13.11 -12.53
N LEU A 315 13.56 12.05 -12.33
CA LEU A 315 13.50 11.31 -11.07
C LEU A 315 14.87 10.79 -10.63
N TYR A 316 15.70 10.29 -11.55
CA TYR A 316 16.99 9.69 -11.21
C TYR A 316 18.03 10.74 -10.86
N GLU A 317 18.08 11.83 -11.63
CA GLU A 317 18.99 12.94 -11.30
C GLU A 317 18.53 13.67 -10.03
N TRP A 318 17.23 13.81 -9.79
CA TRP A 318 16.70 14.34 -8.54
C TRP A 318 17.14 13.48 -7.34
N ILE A 319 16.96 12.15 -7.40
CA ILE A 319 17.43 11.23 -6.34
C ILE A 319 18.93 11.42 -6.06
N ARG A 320 19.76 11.47 -7.12
CA ARG A 320 21.20 11.66 -6.97
C ARG A 320 21.53 13.01 -6.31
N LEU A 321 20.91 14.09 -6.75
CA LEU A 321 21.13 15.42 -6.21
C LEU A 321 20.70 15.52 -4.74
N GLU A 322 19.57 14.91 -4.38
CA GLU A 322 19.13 14.85 -2.99
C GLU A 322 20.13 14.07 -2.12
N LEU A 323 20.61 12.91 -2.57
CA LEU A 323 21.64 12.14 -1.88
C LEU A 323 22.96 12.93 -1.71
N LEU A 324 23.39 13.66 -2.74
CA LEU A 324 24.59 14.51 -2.66
C LEU A 324 24.42 15.68 -1.69
N GLY A 325 23.19 16.17 -1.51
CA GLY A 325 22.84 17.21 -0.55
C GLY A 325 22.77 16.75 0.91
N LEU A 326 22.85 15.44 1.18
CA LEU A 326 22.77 14.87 2.53
C LEU A 326 24.16 14.65 3.16
N PRO A 327 24.32 14.92 4.48
CA PRO A 327 25.49 14.47 5.21
C PRO A 327 25.54 12.92 5.28
N PRO A 328 26.72 12.32 5.47
CA PRO A 328 26.87 10.86 5.46
C PRO A 328 25.93 10.12 6.44
N SER A 329 25.74 10.67 7.64
CA SER A 329 24.82 10.10 8.64
C SER A 329 23.36 10.07 8.17
N ALA A 330 22.91 11.10 7.44
CA ALA A 330 21.56 11.13 6.88
C ALA A 330 21.39 10.17 5.70
N ARG A 331 22.45 9.93 4.92
CA ARG A 331 22.46 8.88 3.88
C ARG A 331 22.35 7.47 4.48
N ALA A 332 23.10 7.19 5.54
CA ALA A 332 22.93 5.95 6.31
C ALA A 332 21.51 5.82 6.88
N GLY A 333 20.97 6.91 7.43
CA GLY A 333 19.59 6.95 7.93
C GLY A 333 18.55 6.67 6.85
N PHE A 334 18.68 7.30 5.67
CA PHE A 334 17.84 7.03 4.50
C PHE A 334 17.91 5.56 4.09
N HIS A 335 19.12 4.99 3.99
CA HIS A 335 19.28 3.60 3.60
C HIS A 335 18.70 2.62 4.63
N ALA A 336 18.83 2.91 5.92
CA ALA A 336 18.17 2.14 6.97
C ALA A 336 16.64 2.22 6.85
N ALA A 337 16.09 3.41 6.61
CA ALA A 337 14.65 3.58 6.40
C ALA A 337 14.15 2.86 5.13
N LEU A 338 14.92 2.88 4.04
CA LEU A 338 14.63 2.12 2.83
C LEU A 338 14.64 0.62 3.11
N SER A 339 15.62 0.11 3.86
CA SER A 339 15.68 -1.29 4.28
C SER A 339 14.47 -1.68 5.14
N LEU A 340 14.02 -0.80 6.04
CA LEU A 340 12.80 -1.01 6.83
C LEU A 340 11.56 -1.08 5.94
N TYR A 341 11.43 -0.19 4.94
CA TYR A 341 10.37 -0.27 3.95
C TYR A 341 10.41 -1.61 3.21
N VAL A 342 11.56 -2.03 2.68
CA VAL A 342 11.67 -3.30 1.97
C VAL A 342 11.31 -4.48 2.86
N ASN A 343 11.80 -4.51 4.10
CA ASN A 343 11.59 -5.61 5.03
C ASN A 343 10.18 -5.64 5.64
N ASN A 344 9.39 -4.58 5.51
CA ASN A 344 7.99 -4.54 5.94
C ASN A 344 7.20 -5.72 5.33
N PRO A 345 6.45 -6.52 6.10
CA PRO A 345 5.69 -7.66 5.59
C PRO A 345 4.74 -7.31 4.43
N ASN A 346 4.25 -6.07 4.41
CA ASN A 346 3.29 -5.59 3.42
C ASN A 346 3.94 -5.18 2.10
N THR A 347 5.25 -4.95 2.06
CA THR A 347 5.96 -4.61 0.82
C THR A 347 5.94 -5.78 -0.16
N ALA A 348 5.79 -5.46 -1.45
CA ALA A 348 5.72 -6.46 -2.49
C ALA A 348 6.97 -7.35 -2.52
N GLU A 349 6.78 -8.64 -2.73
CA GLU A 349 7.89 -9.62 -2.75
C GLU A 349 8.92 -9.31 -3.83
N ALA A 350 8.49 -8.80 -4.98
CA ALA A 350 9.40 -8.38 -6.05
C ALA A 350 10.42 -7.33 -5.57
N VAL A 351 10.00 -6.41 -4.67
CA VAL A 351 10.89 -5.41 -4.08
C VAL A 351 11.91 -6.07 -3.16
N LYS A 352 11.47 -7.04 -2.34
CA LYS A 352 12.36 -7.81 -1.44
C LYS A 352 13.40 -8.63 -2.21
N THR A 353 12.96 -9.35 -3.24
CA THR A 353 13.84 -10.13 -4.11
C THR A 353 14.86 -9.24 -4.82
N GLU A 354 14.41 -8.09 -5.33
CA GLU A 354 15.28 -7.14 -6.00
C GLU A 354 16.29 -6.51 -5.04
N TRP A 355 15.86 -6.16 -3.83
CA TRP A 355 16.75 -5.64 -2.78
C TRP A 355 17.84 -6.63 -2.37
N ALA A 356 17.49 -7.92 -2.23
CA ALA A 356 18.46 -8.99 -1.98
C ALA A 356 19.47 -9.12 -3.12
N ARG A 357 19.04 -8.94 -4.38
CA ARG A 357 19.92 -9.00 -5.55
C ARG A 357 20.91 -7.83 -5.60
N ILE A 358 20.47 -6.63 -5.20
CA ILE A 358 21.31 -5.42 -5.15
C ILE A 358 22.36 -5.53 -4.04
N ASN A 359 22.07 -6.29 -2.98
CA ASN A 359 22.90 -6.46 -1.79
C ASN A 359 23.33 -7.93 -1.60
N PRO A 360 24.26 -8.44 -2.42
CA PRO A 360 24.69 -9.83 -2.40
C PRO A 360 25.48 -10.25 -1.16
#